data_AF-A0A7V6CX42-F1
#
_entry.id   AF-A0A7V6CX42-F1
#
_cell.length_a   1.000
_cell.length_b   1.000
_cell.length_c   1.000
_cell.angle_alpha   90.00
_cell.angle_beta   90.00
_cell.angle_gamma   90.00
#
_symmetry.space_group_name_H-M   'P 1'
#
loop_
_entity.id
_entity.type
_entity.pdbx_description
1 polymer ?
#
loop_
_entity_poly.entity_id
_entity_poly.type
_entity_poly.pdbx_seq_one_letter_code
_entity_poly.pdbx_strand_id
1 'polypeptide(L)'
;MRARLVRIGNSRGVRLPKPLIEEAGLTEDVELQVQEGKIIISRVHSVRERWAQEAKALSARGEDRLLDEPTATRFDAKEWNW
;
A
#
# COMPACT_ATOMS: atom_id res chain seq x y z
N MET A 1 -7.70 -18.60 19.47
CA MET A 1 -9.08 -18.87 18.97
C MET A 1 -9.01 -19.85 17.81
N ARG A 2 -9.97 -20.79 17.70
CA ARG A 2 -10.12 -21.63 16.49
C ARG A 2 -11.40 -21.20 15.77
N ALA A 3 -11.30 -20.99 14.45
CA ALA A 3 -12.44 -20.67 13.60
C ALA A 3 -12.58 -21.72 12.50
N ARG A 4 -13.79 -21.85 11.96
CA ARG A 4 -14.09 -22.80 10.87
C ARG A 4 -14.11 -22.06 9.54
N LEU A 5 -13.55 -22.67 8.49
CA LEU A 5 -13.80 -22.23 7.13
C LEU A 5 -15.25 -22.54 6.74
N VAL A 6 -16.04 -21.51 6.45
CA VAL A 6 -17.40 -21.64 5.96
C VAL A 6 -17.44 -21.55 4.43
N ARG A 7 -18.43 -22.16 3.79
CA ARG A 7 -18.63 -22.05 2.34
C ARG A 7 -19.41 -20.77 2.02
N ILE A 8 -18.92 -20.02 1.05
CA ILE A 8 -19.56 -18.81 0.50
C ILE A 8 -19.57 -18.98 -1.02
N GLY A 9 -20.61 -19.63 -1.56
CA GLY A 9 -20.66 -19.99 -2.98
C GLY A 9 -19.52 -20.94 -3.39
N ASN A 10 -18.70 -20.51 -4.36
CA ASN A 10 -17.48 -21.20 -4.79
C ASN A 10 -16.25 -20.87 -3.92
N SER A 11 -16.38 -19.89 -3.04
CA SER A 11 -15.31 -19.42 -2.15
C SER A 11 -15.46 -19.99 -0.74
N ARG A 12 -14.44 -19.76 0.09
CA ARG A 12 -14.45 -20.07 1.52
C ARG A 12 -14.14 -18.80 2.32
N GLY A 13 -14.75 -18.67 3.48
CA GLY A 13 -14.50 -17.55 4.39
C GLY A 13 -14.24 -18.00 5.82
N VAL A 14 -13.68 -17.11 6.62
CA VAL A 14 -13.53 -17.25 8.07
C VAL A 14 -14.30 -16.11 8.73
N ARG A 15 -15.08 -16.40 9.77
CA ARG A 15 -15.78 -15.37 10.53
C ARG A 15 -14.81 -14.73 11.52
N LEU A 16 -14.51 -13.46 11.33
CA LEU A 16 -13.69 -12.68 12.26
C LEU A 16 -14.59 -12.04 13.32
N PRO A 17 -14.31 -12.23 14.63
CA PRO A 17 -14.99 -11.49 15.68
C PRO A 17 -14.78 -9.98 15.52
N LYS A 18 -15.81 -9.19 15.81
CA LYS A 18 -15.77 -7.72 15.76
C LYS A 18 -14.56 -7.12 16.50
N PRO A 19 -14.17 -7.59 17.71
CA PRO A 19 -12.98 -7.05 18.38
C PRO A 19 -11.69 -7.20 17.56
N LEU A 20 -11.51 -8.29 16.80
CA LEU A 20 -10.32 -8.47 15.98
C LEU A 20 -10.33 -7.58 14.73
N ILE A 21 -11.51 -7.30 14.17
CA ILE A 21 -11.67 -6.36 13.05
C ILE A 21 -11.26 -4.96 13.50
N GLU A 22 -11.76 -4.54 14.67
CA GLU A 22 -11.47 -3.23 15.26
C GLU A 22 -10.00 -3.08 15.68
N GLU A 23 -9.44 -4.07 16.37
CA GLU A 23 -8.04 -4.05 16.82
C GLU A 23 -7.06 -4.06 15.65
N ALA A 24 -7.35 -4.81 14.59
CA ALA A 24 -6.53 -4.83 13.37
C ALA A 24 -6.76 -3.62 12.44
N GLY A 25 -7.76 -2.77 12.74
CA GLY A 25 -8.10 -1.61 11.92
C GLY A 25 -8.56 -1.97 10.50
N LEU A 26 -9.23 -3.11 10.34
CA LEU A 26 -9.77 -3.55 9.06
C LEU A 26 -11.04 -2.75 8.72
N THR A 27 -11.19 -2.41 7.43
CA THR A 27 -12.39 -1.75 6.89
C THR A 27 -13.12 -2.72 5.96
N GLU A 28 -13.95 -2.20 5.05
CA GLU A 28 -14.66 -3.02 4.05
C GLU A 28 -13.70 -3.74 3.10
N ASP A 29 -12.60 -3.08 2.73
CA ASP A 29 -11.58 -3.65 1.85
C ASP A 29 -10.36 -4.08 2.66
N VAL A 30 -9.85 -5.27 2.34
CA VAL A 30 -8.67 -5.86 2.97
C VAL A 30 -7.71 -6.43 1.93
N GLU A 31 -6.43 -6.41 2.23
CA GLU A 31 -5.42 -7.13 1.46
C GLU A 31 -5.23 -8.54 2.02
N LEU A 32 -5.06 -9.50 1.11
CA LEU A 32 -4.81 -10.90 1.44
C LEU A 32 -3.47 -11.33 0.86
N GLN A 33 -2.59 -11.88 1.70
CA GLN A 33 -1.29 -12.42 1.29
C GLN A 33 -1.10 -13.82 1.86
N VAL A 34 -0.39 -14.69 1.12
CA VAL A 34 -0.01 -16.02 1.61
C VAL A 34 1.47 -16.00 1.96
N GLN A 35 1.78 -16.31 3.23
CA GLN A 35 3.15 -16.42 3.72
C GLN A 35 3.25 -17.63 4.63
N GLU A 36 4.18 -18.55 4.34
CA GLU A 36 4.49 -19.70 5.20
C GLU A 36 3.26 -20.55 5.58
N GLY A 37 2.35 -20.78 4.63
CA GLY A 37 1.11 -21.53 4.88
C GLY A 37 0.06 -20.78 5.71
N LYS A 38 0.24 -19.48 5.93
CA LYS A 38 -0.71 -18.58 6.61
C LYS A 38 -1.33 -17.62 5.59
N ILE A 39 -2.58 -17.25 5.80
CA ILE A 39 -3.20 -16.11 5.12
C ILE A 39 -3.08 -14.91 6.07
N ILE A 40 -2.38 -13.87 5.63
CA ILE A 40 -2.28 -12.58 6.32
C ILE A 40 -3.38 -11.68 5.76
N ILE A 41 -4.18 -11.12 6.66
CA ILE A 41 -5.23 -10.14 6.34
C ILE A 41 -4.79 -8.81 6.94
N SER A 42 -4.66 -7.79 6.10
CA SER A 42 -4.27 -6.45 6.52
C SER A 42 -5.21 -5.39 5.95
N ARG A 43 -5.27 -4.23 6.61
CA ARG A 43 -6.01 -3.08 6.10
C ARG A 43 -5.45 -2.66 4.73
N VAL A 44 -6.30 -2.20 3.83
CA VAL A 44 -5.84 -1.60 2.58
C VAL A 44 -5.16 -0.28 2.87
N HIS A 45 -3.94 -0.13 2.37
CA HIS A 45 -3.26 1.16 2.33
C HIS A 45 -3.53 1.81 0.98
N SER A 46 -3.76 3.13 0.94
CA SER A 46 -3.77 3.81 -0.35
C SER A 46 -2.36 3.73 -0.96
N VAL A 47 -2.28 3.50 -2.27
CA VAL A 47 -1.03 3.28 -3.04
C VAL A 47 0.05 4.34 -2.75
N ARG A 48 -0.33 5.51 -2.22
CA ARG A 48 0.56 6.62 -1.87
C ARG A 48 0.36 7.21 -0.47
N GLU A 49 -0.29 6.50 0.44
CA GLU A 49 -0.63 7.00 1.78
C GLU A 49 0.59 7.61 2.49
N ARG A 50 1.75 6.98 2.31
CA ARG A 50 3.00 7.34 2.98
C ARG A 50 3.96 8.15 2.11
N TRP A 51 3.67 8.40 0.84
CA TRP A 51 4.62 9.02 -0.08
C TRP A 51 5.08 10.40 0.39
N ALA A 52 4.17 11.22 0.91
CA ALA A 52 4.53 12.54 1.41
C ALA A 52 5.50 12.47 2.61
N GLN A 53 5.34 11.48 3.48
CA GLN A 53 6.20 11.28 4.65
C GLN A 53 7.55 10.70 4.23
N GLU A 54 7.56 9.71 3.35
CA GLU A 54 8.78 9.09 2.83
C GLU A 54 9.59 10.09 1.98
N ALA A 55 8.94 10.94 1.18
CA ALA A 55 9.59 12.01 0.42
C ALA A 55 10.27 13.04 1.34
N LYS A 56 9.60 13.45 2.43
CA LYS A 56 10.22 14.31 3.46
C LYS A 56 11.41 13.63 4.12
N ALA A 57 11.31 12.33 4.42
CA ALA A 57 12.40 11.56 5.02
C ALA A 57 13.59 11.39 4.06
N LEU A 58 13.34 11.14 2.77
CA LEU A 58 14.37 11.12 1.71
C LEU A 58 15.09 12.47 1.63
N SER A 59 14.35 13.58 1.61
CA SER A 59 14.93 14.92 1.57
C SER A 59 15.75 15.26 2.82
N ALA A 60 15.25 14.90 4.00
CA ALA A 60 15.98 15.08 5.27
C ALA A 60 17.30 14.28 5.31
N ARG A 61 17.39 13.18 4.58
CA ARG A 61 18.60 12.36 4.43
C ARG A 61 19.50 12.82 3.27
N GLY A 62 19.04 13.75 2.43
CA GLY A 62 19.75 14.22 1.23
C GLY A 62 19.79 13.18 0.11
N GLU A 63 18.90 12.20 0.14
CA GLU A 63 18.79 11.10 -0.83
C GLU A 63 17.80 11.42 -1.96
N ASP A 64 17.39 12.68 -2.09
CA ASP A 64 16.41 13.18 -3.07
C ASP A 64 17.07 13.85 -4.29
N ARG A 65 18.38 13.63 -4.50
CA ARG A 65 19.12 14.19 -5.63
C ARG A 65 18.89 13.40 -6.92
N LEU A 66 19.03 14.09 -8.05
CA LEU A 66 19.05 13.44 -9.36
C LEU A 66 20.25 12.50 -9.46
N LEU A 67 20.05 11.34 -10.09
CA LEU A 67 21.12 10.39 -10.38
C LEU A 67 22.05 10.92 -11.47
N ASP A 68 21.47 11.54 -12.49
CA ASP A 68 22.16 12.14 -13.61
C ASP A 68 21.97 13.66 -13.61
N GLU A 69 22.91 14.38 -14.22
CA GLU A 69 22.73 15.80 -14.47
C GLU A 69 21.54 16.03 -15.41
N PRO A 70 20.68 17.03 -15.12
CA PRO A 70 19.55 17.32 -15.97
C PRO A 70 20.03 17.75 -17.36
N THR A 71 19.59 17.04 -18.38
CA THR A 71 19.88 17.37 -19.78
C THR A 71 18.69 18.10 -20.39
N ALA A 72 18.94 19.24 -21.03
CA ALA A 72 17.89 20.01 -21.70
C ALA A 72 17.20 19.17 -22.79
N THR A 73 15.88 19.13 -22.76
CA THR A 73 15.05 18.40 -23.72
C THR A 73 14.48 19.34 -24.77
N ARG A 74 13.96 18.77 -25.86
CA ARG A 74 13.22 19.55 -26.88
C ARG A 74 12.01 20.28 -26.25
N PHE A 75 11.39 19.66 -25.25
CA PHE A 75 10.23 20.22 -24.55
C PHE A 75 10.59 21.54 -23.85
N ASP A 76 11.72 21.57 -23.12
CA ASP A 76 12.24 22.77 -22.45
C ASP A 76 12.50 23.92 -23.44
N ALA A 77 12.95 23.59 -24.66
CA ALA A 77 13.37 24.58 -25.65
C ALA A 77 12.24 25.10 -26.55
N LYS A 78 11.20 24.29 -26.81
CA LYS A 78 10.24 24.57 -27.90
C LYS A 78 8.78 24.40 -27.53
N GLU A 79 8.47 23.67 -26.47
CA GLU A 79 7.10 23.27 -26.17
C GLU A 79 6.56 23.93 -24.89
N TRP A 80 7.44 24.28 -23.94
CA TRP A 80 7.05 24.97 -22.71
C TRP A 80 6.50 26.38 -22.96
N ASN A 81 5.26 26.63 -22.54
CA ASN A 81 4.62 27.94 -22.51
C ASN A 81 3.81 28.09 -21.21
N TRP A 82 3.82 29.29 -20.61
CA TRP A 82 3.11 29.61 -19.36
C TRP A 82 1.65 29.99 -19.58
#